data_AF-A0A950BMZ2-F1
#
_entry.id   AF-A0A950BMZ2-F1
#
_cell.length_a   1.000
_cell.length_b   1.000
_cell.length_c   1.000
_cell.angle_alpha   90.00
_cell.angle_beta   90.00
_cell.angle_gamma   90.00
#
_symmetry.space_group_name_H-M   'P 1'
#
loop_
_entity.id
_entity.type
_entity.pdbx_description
1 polymer ?
#
loop_
_entity_poly.entity_id
_entity_poly.type
_entity_poly.pdbx_seq_one_letter_code
_entity_poly.pdbx_strand_id
1 'polypeptide(L)'
;MESSAERFVPKVYPASREVMADDPMTLCATPVAGDPDLLIRAVVQEYAWMGWNAEQIAALFRDPFYPMLHGLWRVLGEAGVRERIDAVFHRNGVFRFRSTVHEEPGEAAPELIQIGLGRPQEVRHGDGL
;
A
#
# COMPACT_ATOMS: atom_id res chain seq x y z
N MET A 1 48.52 34.39 0.81
CA MET A 1 47.35 33.86 1.55
C MET A 1 46.13 34.35 0.79
N GLU A 2 45.80 33.68 -0.31
CA GLU A 2 44.72 34.11 -1.20
C GLU A 2 43.38 33.65 -0.63
N SER A 3 42.50 34.63 -0.44
CA SER A 3 41.11 34.47 -0.03
C SER A 3 40.40 33.54 -1.02
N SER A 4 39.90 32.40 -0.52
CA SER A 4 38.98 31.53 -1.24
C SER A 4 37.64 32.26 -1.34
N ALA A 5 37.55 33.18 -2.29
CA ALA A 5 36.27 33.72 -2.72
C ALA A 5 35.40 32.53 -3.11
N GLU A 6 34.31 32.33 -2.38
CA GLU A 6 33.36 31.24 -2.52
C GLU A 6 33.01 31.06 -4.00
N ARG A 7 33.63 30.06 -4.62
CA ARG A 7 33.38 29.70 -6.02
C ARG A 7 32.00 29.09 -6.06
N PHE A 8 30.99 29.94 -6.25
CA PHE A 8 29.60 29.52 -6.39
C PHE A 8 29.50 28.63 -7.62
N VAL A 9 29.53 27.31 -7.41
CA VAL A 9 29.28 26.33 -8.46
C VAL A 9 27.77 26.26 -8.63
N PRO A 10 27.22 26.61 -9.81
CA PRO A 10 25.79 26.49 -10.05
C PRO A 10 25.34 25.05 -9.77
N LYS A 11 24.31 24.89 -8.93
CA LYS A 11 23.76 23.58 -8.60
C LYS A 11 23.06 23.00 -9.84
N VAL A 12 23.80 22.23 -10.63
CA VAL A 12 23.25 21.47 -11.77
C VAL A 12 22.43 20.31 -11.22
N TYR A 13 21.23 20.12 -11.76
CA TYR A 13 20.35 19.05 -11.33
C TYR A 13 20.97 17.67 -11.67
N PRO A 14 21.00 16.67 -10.76
CA PRO A 14 21.71 15.41 -11.00
C PRO A 14 21.23 14.64 -12.24
N ALA A 15 19.94 14.73 -12.59
CA ALA A 15 19.40 14.03 -13.76
C ALA A 15 19.78 14.68 -15.11
N SER A 16 20.29 15.92 -15.12
CA SER A 16 20.63 16.64 -16.35
C SER A 16 22.13 16.65 -16.65
N ARG A 17 22.95 15.98 -15.84
CA ARG A 17 24.39 15.83 -16.06
C ARG A 17 24.74 14.36 -16.34
N GLU A 18 25.89 14.14 -16.96
CA GLU A 18 26.42 12.79 -17.14
C GLU A 18 26.65 12.10 -15.79
N VAL A 19 26.38 10.79 -15.76
CA VAL A 19 26.67 9.93 -14.62
C VAL A 19 28.18 9.71 -14.58
N MET A 20 28.81 10.10 -13.47
CA MET A 20 30.24 9.98 -13.24
C MET A 20 30.53 8.76 -12.36
N ALA A 21 31.77 8.26 -12.40
CA ALA A 21 32.15 7.05 -11.66
C ALA A 21 32.08 7.21 -10.13
N ASP A 22 32.14 8.45 -9.64
CA ASP A 22 32.03 8.83 -8.23
C ASP A 22 30.58 9.12 -7.79
N ASP A 23 29.60 9.00 -8.70
CA ASP A 23 28.21 9.16 -8.34
C ASP A 23 27.76 8.05 -7.38
N PRO A 24 27.08 8.40 -6.27
CA PRO A 24 26.59 7.41 -5.33
C PRO A 24 25.45 6.62 -5.99
N MET A 25 25.79 5.47 -6.56
CA MET A 25 24.82 4.50 -7.06
C MET A 25 24.15 3.70 -5.93
N THR A 26 24.60 3.90 -4.69
CA THR A 26 24.02 3.29 -3.49
C THR A 26 22.98 4.23 -2.90
N LEU A 27 21.80 3.69 -2.56
CA LEU A 27 20.79 4.43 -1.81
C LEU A 27 21.33 4.70 -0.39
N CYS A 28 21.71 5.95 -0.14
CA CYS A 28 22.17 6.40 1.16
C CYS A 28 21.02 7.10 1.91
N ALA A 29 20.82 6.74 3.17
CA ALA A 29 19.91 7.44 4.07
C ALA A 29 20.72 8.10 5.20
N THR A 30 20.48 9.38 5.45
CA THR A 30 21.11 10.12 6.55
C THR A 30 20.02 10.56 7.53
N PRO A 31 20.19 10.34 8.84
CA PRO A 31 19.25 10.84 9.83
C PRO A 31 19.26 12.37 9.83
N VAL A 32 18.06 12.96 9.94
CA VAL A 32 17.87 14.40 10.12
C VAL A 32 17.21 14.64 11.47
N ALA A 33 17.47 15.80 12.07
CA ALA A 33 16.83 16.17 13.33
C ALA A 33 15.31 16.27 13.13
N GLY A 34 14.55 15.68 14.05
CA GLY A 34 13.10 15.63 13.97
C GLY A 34 12.48 14.91 15.17
N ASP A 35 11.16 14.75 15.12
CA ASP A 35 10.40 14.02 16.14
C ASP A 35 10.34 12.52 15.78
N PRO A 36 11.01 11.64 16.56
CA PRO A 36 11.00 10.20 16.31
C PRO A 36 9.61 9.58 16.48
N ASP A 37 8.77 10.11 17.36
CA ASP A 37 7.42 9.55 17.60
C ASP A 37 6.49 9.85 16.42
N LEU A 38 6.63 11.04 15.81
CA LEU A 38 5.94 11.38 14.57
C LEU A 38 6.32 10.42 13.44
N LEU A 39 7.61 10.12 13.30
CA LEU A 39 8.11 9.23 12.26
C LEU A 39 7.64 7.79 12.48
N ILE A 40 7.71 7.27 13.72
CA ILE A 40 7.19 5.93 14.04
C ILE A 40 5.71 5.86 13.72
N ARG A 41 4.93 6.86 14.14
CA ARG A 41 3.50 6.91 13.85
C ARG A 41 3.22 6.87 12.35
N ALA A 42 3.92 7.67 11.56
CA ALA A 42 3.72 7.74 10.11
C ALA A 42 4.01 6.39 9.44
N VAL A 43 5.16 5.79 9.73
CA VAL A 43 5.56 4.49 9.16
C VAL A 43 4.59 3.39 9.56
N VAL A 44 4.29 3.26 10.86
CA VAL A 44 3.39 2.21 11.35
C VAL A 44 2.00 2.36 10.73
N GLN A 45 1.48 3.59 10.63
CA GLN A 45 0.17 3.85 10.04
C GLN A 45 0.11 3.48 8.56
N GLU A 46 1.15 3.81 7.79
CA GLU A 46 1.24 3.46 6.37
C GLU A 46 1.19 1.94 6.16
N TYR A 47 2.01 1.18 6.90
CA TYR A 47 2.00 -0.29 6.81
C TYR A 47 0.70 -0.92 7.32
N ALA A 48 0.12 -0.39 8.40
CA ALA A 48 -1.17 -0.86 8.91
C ALA A 48 -2.28 -0.68 7.87
N TRP A 49 -2.27 0.43 7.12
CA TRP A 49 -3.23 0.65 6.01
C TRP A 49 -2.99 -0.24 4.80
N MET A 50 -1.75 -0.71 4.59
CA MET A 50 -1.44 -1.76 3.63
C MET A 50 -1.81 -3.17 4.13
N GLY A 51 -2.44 -3.29 5.30
CA GLY A 51 -2.92 -4.55 5.87
C GLY A 51 -1.88 -5.34 6.64
N TRP A 52 -0.72 -4.76 6.94
CA TRP A 52 0.30 -5.41 7.76
C TRP A 52 -0.12 -5.44 9.23
N ASN A 53 0.23 -6.51 9.94
CA ASN A 53 -0.02 -6.63 11.37
C ASN A 53 1.14 -6.07 12.20
N ALA A 54 0.91 -5.90 13.51
CA ALA A 54 1.87 -5.35 14.46
C ALA A 54 3.22 -6.10 14.47
N GLU A 55 3.20 -7.43 14.34
CA GLU A 55 4.42 -8.25 14.36
C GLU A 55 5.25 -8.05 13.09
N GLN A 56 4.60 -8.03 11.93
CA GLN A 56 5.26 -7.78 10.64
C GLN A 56 5.91 -6.40 10.62
N ILE A 57 5.23 -5.39 11.19
CA ILE A 57 5.78 -4.05 11.32
C ILE A 57 6.95 -4.03 12.31
N ALA A 58 6.81 -4.66 13.48
CA ALA A 58 7.88 -4.76 14.47
C ALA A 58 9.13 -5.49 13.94
N ALA A 59 9.00 -6.37 12.94
CA ALA A 59 10.15 -7.01 12.30
C ALA A 59 11.04 -6.00 11.55
N LEU A 60 10.46 -4.96 10.94
CA LEU A 60 11.21 -3.90 10.24
C LEU A 60 12.16 -3.15 11.19
N PHE A 61 11.73 -2.95 12.43
CA PHE A 61 12.54 -2.31 13.48
C PHE A 61 13.72 -3.16 13.92
N ARG A 62 13.63 -4.49 13.78
CA ARG A 62 14.72 -5.41 14.16
C ARG A 62 15.74 -5.62 13.04
N ASP A 63 15.39 -5.28 11.81
CA ASP A 63 16.21 -5.52 10.63
C ASP A 63 17.21 -4.38 10.37
N PRO A 64 18.53 -4.65 10.41
CA PRO A 64 19.56 -3.65 10.11
C PRO A 64 19.51 -3.06 8.69
N PHE A 65 18.85 -3.72 7.73
CA PHE A 65 18.63 -3.18 6.39
C PHE A 65 17.66 -1.98 6.38
N TYR A 66 16.95 -1.74 7.48
CA TYR A 66 16.15 -0.54 7.72
C TYR A 66 16.86 0.36 8.75
N PRO A 67 17.98 1.01 8.39
CA PRO A 67 18.90 1.64 9.35
C PRO A 67 18.23 2.68 10.26
N MET A 68 17.24 3.40 9.74
CA MET A 68 16.48 4.39 10.50
C MET A 68 15.58 3.71 11.56
N LEU A 69 14.78 2.71 11.17
CA LEU A 69 13.90 1.98 12.11
C LEU A 69 14.72 1.16 13.11
N HIS A 70 15.80 0.55 12.64
CA HIS A 70 16.75 -0.17 13.48
C HIS A 70 17.45 0.74 14.49
N GLY A 71 17.81 1.96 14.07
CA GLY A 71 18.33 2.99 14.97
C GLY A 71 17.35 3.34 16.08
N LEU A 72 16.06 3.50 15.75
CA LEU A 72 15.00 3.77 16.73
C LEU A 72 14.81 2.59 17.69
N TRP A 73 14.83 1.35 17.19
CA TRP A 73 14.75 0.16 18.02
C TRP A 73 15.91 0.06 19.01
N ARG A 74 17.13 0.41 18.60
CA ARG A 74 18.30 0.45 19.49
C ARG A 74 18.19 1.49 20.61
N VAL A 75 17.48 2.60 20.37
CA VAL A 75 17.30 3.68 21.36
C VAL A 75 16.12 3.40 22.30
N LEU A 76 14.98 2.95 21.74
CA LEU A 76 13.74 2.75 22.48
C LEU A 76 13.61 1.36 23.11
N GLY A 77 14.33 0.38 22.56
CA GLY A 77 14.18 -1.03 22.90
C GLY A 77 12.88 -1.64 22.36
N GLU A 78 12.76 -2.96 22.52
CA GLU A 78 11.62 -3.74 22.02
C GLU A 78 10.28 -3.26 22.61
N ALA A 79 10.22 -3.05 23.93
CA ALA A 79 9.00 -2.62 24.60
C ALA A 79 8.55 -1.22 24.15
N GLY A 80 9.49 -0.28 23.98
CA GLY A 80 9.17 1.08 23.56
C GLY A 80 8.66 1.15 22.11
N VAL A 81 9.16 0.28 21.23
CA VAL A 81 8.66 0.13 19.86
C VAL A 81 7.26 -0.49 19.87
N ARG A 82 7.05 -1.58 20.63
CA ARG A 82 5.75 -2.26 20.74
C ARG A 82 4.65 -1.32 21.20
N GLU A 83 4.90 -0.56 22.27
CA GLU A 83 3.94 0.40 22.82
C GLU A 83 3.46 1.40 21.77
N ARG A 84 4.38 1.93 20.94
CA ARG A 84 4.06 2.89 19.88
C ARG A 84 3.30 2.25 18.73
N ILE A 85 3.65 1.02 18.36
CA ILE A 85 2.91 0.28 17.35
C ILE A 85 1.48 0.07 17.82
N ASP A 86 1.29 -0.44 19.03
CA ASP A 86 -0.02 -0.71 19.60
C ASP A 86 -0.87 0.56 19.72
N ALA A 87 -0.25 1.69 20.12
CA ALA A 87 -0.91 2.98 20.17
C ALA A 87 -1.48 3.42 18.81
N VAL A 88 -0.80 3.12 17.69
CA VAL A 88 -1.30 3.40 16.34
C VAL A 88 -2.47 2.49 15.98
N PHE A 89 -2.37 1.19 16.27
CA PHE A 89 -3.46 0.24 16.02
C PHE A 89 -4.70 0.52 16.86
N HIS A 90 -4.55 1.03 18.08
CA HIS A 90 -5.68 1.44 18.92
C HIS A 90 -6.38 2.70 18.39
N ARG A 91 -5.63 3.63 17.80
CA ARG A 91 -6.17 4.90 17.31
C ARG A 91 -6.82 4.77 15.93
N ASN A 92 -6.31 3.88 15.09
CA ASN A 92 -6.68 3.80 13.68
C ASN A 92 -7.44 2.50 13.39
N GLY A 93 -8.52 2.59 12.61
CA GLY A 93 -9.15 1.40 12.04
C GLY A 93 -8.21 0.73 11.03
N VAL A 94 -8.04 -0.58 11.13
CA VAL A 94 -7.31 -1.38 10.12
C VAL A 94 -8.30 -1.77 9.03
N PHE A 95 -8.06 -1.30 7.80
CA PHE A 95 -8.85 -1.74 6.66
C PHE A 95 -8.50 -3.17 6.29
N ARG A 96 -9.51 -4.02 6.13
CA ARG A 96 -9.37 -5.37 5.60
C ARG A 96 -10.11 -5.47 4.28
N PHE A 97 -9.38 -5.79 3.22
CA PHE A 97 -9.94 -5.97 1.89
C PHE A 97 -9.96 -7.45 1.53
N ARG A 98 -11.06 -7.89 0.91
CA ARG A 98 -11.14 -9.18 0.22
C ARG A 98 -11.41 -8.87 -1.25
N SER A 99 -10.49 -9.24 -2.12
CA SER A 99 -10.71 -9.17 -3.57
C SER A 99 -11.29 -10.50 -4.05
N THR A 100 -12.37 -10.44 -4.81
CA THR A 100 -12.91 -11.57 -5.56
C THR A 100 -12.84 -11.22 -7.04
N VAL A 101 -12.11 -12.03 -7.80
CA VAL A 101 -12.09 -11.90 -9.26
C VAL A 101 -13.32 -12.62 -9.78
N HIS A 102 -14.21 -11.87 -10.41
CA HIS A 102 -15.31 -12.44 -11.18
C HIS A 102 -14.85 -12.50 -12.63
N GLU A 103 -14.65 -13.71 -13.15
CA GLU A 103 -14.55 -13.89 -14.59
C GLU A 103 -15.93 -13.58 -15.18
N GLU A 104 -15.99 -12.60 -16.09
CA GLU A 104 -17.17 -12.43 -16.95
C GLU A 104 -17.43 -13.79 -17.59
N PRO A 105 -18.65 -14.35 -17.51
CA PRO A 105 -18.97 -15.56 -18.24
C PRO A 105 -18.69 -15.27 -19.71
N GLY A 106 -17.63 -15.87 -20.26
CA GLY A 106 -17.29 -15.70 -21.67
C GLY A 106 -18.55 -15.98 -22.49
N GLU A 107 -18.90 -15.07 -23.41
CA GLU A 107 -20.18 -15.03 -24.14
C GLU A 107 -20.76 -16.43 -24.34
N ALA A 108 -21.60 -16.86 -23.40
CA ALA A 108 -22.38 -18.06 -23.60
C ALA A 108 -23.34 -17.68 -24.72
N ALA A 109 -23.24 -18.38 -25.85
CA ALA A 109 -24.20 -18.23 -26.94
C ALA A 109 -25.60 -18.20 -26.32
N PRO A 110 -26.45 -17.20 -26.64
CA PRO A 110 -27.70 -17.01 -25.94
C PRO A 110 -28.52 -18.29 -26.01
N GLU A 111 -28.86 -18.85 -24.84
CA GLU A 111 -29.70 -20.03 -24.75
C GLU A 111 -31.08 -19.69 -25.32
N LEU A 112 -31.37 -20.19 -26.52
CA LEU A 112 -32.65 -20.00 -27.19
C LEU A 112 -33.71 -20.82 -26.45
N ILE A 113 -34.49 -20.14 -25.59
CA ILE A 113 -35.65 -20.75 -24.96
C ILE A 113 -36.82 -20.68 -25.94
N GLN A 114 -37.21 -21.81 -26.52
CA GLN A 114 -38.39 -21.92 -27.36
C GLN A 114 -39.66 -21.86 -26.50
N ILE A 115 -40.34 -20.72 -26.49
CA ILE A 115 -41.66 -20.59 -25.87
C ILE A 115 -42.70 -21.15 -26.86
N GLY A 116 -43.19 -22.36 -26.60
CA GLY A 116 -44.34 -22.91 -27.28
C GLY A 116 -45.61 -22.18 -26.85
N LEU A 117 -46.19 -21.35 -27.73
CA LEU A 117 -47.55 -20.85 -27.53
C LEU A 117 -48.49 -22.06 -27.57
N GLY A 118 -49.03 -22.44 -26.41
CA GLY A 118 -50.01 -23.52 -26.30
C GLY A 118 -51.15 -23.29 -27.29
N ARG A 119 -51.56 -24.35 -28.01
CA ARG A 119 -52.68 -24.28 -28.94
C ARG A 119 -53.90 -23.70 -28.20
N PRO A 120 -54.60 -22.71 -28.77
CA PRO A 120 -55.81 -22.18 -28.14
C PRO A 120 -56.81 -23.33 -27.93
N GLN A 121 -57.28 -23.49 -26.69
CA GLN A 121 -58.36 -24.44 -26.41
C GLN A 121 -59.61 -23.97 -27.13
N GLU A 122 -60.17 -24.83 -27.99
CA GLU A 122 -61.50 -24.62 -28.56
C GLU A 122 -62.52 -24.59 -27.44
N VAL A 123 -63.13 -23.42 -27.22
CA VAL A 123 -64.28 -23.26 -26.32
C VAL A 123 -65.45 -23.99 -26.96
N ARG A 124 -65.85 -25.12 -26.38
CA ARG A 124 -67.08 -25.81 -26.77
C ARG A 124 -68.29 -24.95 -26.38
N HIS A 125 -68.99 -24.41 -27.37
CA HIS A 125 -70.36 -23.95 -27.17
C HIS A 125 -71.23 -25.16 -26.90
N GLY A 126 -71.66 -25.29 -25.63
CA GLY A 126 -72.77 -26.15 -25.27
C GLY A 126 -74.07 -25.40 -25.54
N ASP A 127 -74.71 -25.74 -26.65
CA ASP A 127 -76.14 -25.58 -26.84
C ASP A 127 -76.89 -26.45 -25.82
N GLY A 128 -77.98 -25.92 -25.25
CA GLY A 128 -79.07 -26.78 -24.77
C GLY A 128 -79.86 -26.31 -23.56
N LEU A 129 -80.99 -25.65 -23.90
CA LEU A 129 -82.34 -25.75 -23.29
C LEU A 129 -82.58 -25.09 -21.92
#